data_AF-A0A915LLR0-F1
#
_entry.id   AF-A0A915LLR0-F1
#
_cell.length_a   1.000
_cell.length_b   1.000
_cell.length_c   1.000
_cell.angle_alpha   90.00
_cell.angle_beta   90.00
_cell.angle_gamma   90.00
#
_symmetry.space_group_name_H-M   'P 1'
#
loop_
_entity.id
_entity.type
_entity.pdbx_description
1 polymer ?
#
loop_
_entity_poly.entity_id
_entity_poly.type
_entity_poly.pdbx_seq_one_letter_code
_entity_poly.pdbx_strand_id
1 'polypeptide(L)'
;MSQSKQDSTIISRLPSSNVAEKIEILDPDGYKADQTMLTIVLHEEDHTIGNALKHIICQMPGVEFCGYNIPHPLEDKILIRIQTEKGYSAGDILCRGLEDLHTMQAFRISIKEYFTRLAYDYSGSVKDLALDVREKPFKSIASVSLIFGLTFAYHKNPGERELRNKLADLRQKMVLIPVTIHSRKADNCLEKYTKLLNEKRLDFVNFWFFALLVERDYNPNCNSNEANDRITRQWPWIELWRNCFDFGICGRFWMLENSFNDCDICEEEFL
;
A
#
# COMPACT_ATOMS: atom_id res chain seq x y z
N MET A 1 4.60 39.31 -52.78
CA MET A 1 6.07 39.24 -52.58
C MET A 1 6.49 39.01 -51.13
N SER A 2 5.56 38.73 -50.18
CA SER A 2 5.88 38.51 -48.76
C SER A 2 5.65 37.09 -48.23
N GLN A 3 4.95 36.21 -48.97
CA GLN A 3 4.70 34.82 -48.56
C GLN A 3 5.87 33.87 -48.85
N SER A 4 6.73 34.19 -49.83
CA SER A 4 7.88 33.35 -50.20
C SER A 4 9.04 33.38 -49.19
N LYS A 5 8.95 34.17 -48.12
CA LYS A 5 9.97 34.29 -47.07
C LYS A 5 9.63 33.50 -45.79
N GLN A 6 8.38 33.08 -45.60
CA GLN A 6 7.98 32.30 -44.41
C GLN A 6 8.20 30.79 -44.62
N ASP A 7 7.93 30.28 -45.82
CA ASP A 7 8.18 28.87 -46.20
C ASP A 7 9.65 28.45 -46.02
N SER A 8 10.60 29.39 -46.20
CA SER A 8 12.04 29.13 -46.05
C SER A 8 12.53 29.02 -44.60
N THR A 9 11.66 29.28 -43.61
CA THR A 9 12.05 29.32 -42.19
C THR A 9 11.75 28.00 -41.46
N ILE A 10 10.84 27.18 -42.01
CA ILE A 10 10.52 25.85 -41.45
C ILE A 10 11.53 24.81 -41.98
N ILE A 11 11.88 24.89 -43.26
CA ILE A 11 12.82 23.96 -43.91
C ILE A 11 14.26 24.13 -43.38
N SER A 12 14.63 25.31 -42.86
CA SER A 12 15.98 25.59 -42.36
C SER A 12 16.25 25.13 -40.92
N ARG A 13 15.26 24.53 -40.23
CA ARG A 13 15.41 24.02 -38.85
C ARG A 13 15.62 22.51 -38.76
N LEU A 14 15.64 21.79 -39.88
CA LEU A 14 15.89 20.34 -39.89
C LEU A 14 17.40 20.07 -40.04
N PRO A 15 18.04 19.37 -39.09
CA PRO A 15 19.47 19.10 -39.17
C PRO A 15 19.78 17.96 -40.13
N SER A 16 20.79 18.17 -40.98
CA SER A 16 21.55 17.18 -41.77
C SER A 16 20.79 16.34 -42.82
N SER A 17 21.42 16.23 -43.99
CA SER A 17 20.94 15.68 -45.27
C SER A 17 20.30 14.28 -45.27
N ASN A 18 20.35 13.52 -44.17
CA ASN A 18 19.73 12.19 -44.06
C ASN A 18 18.28 12.22 -43.51
N VAL A 19 17.83 13.33 -42.91
CA VAL A 19 16.47 13.44 -42.34
C VAL A 19 15.41 13.69 -43.43
N ALA A 20 15.81 14.33 -44.54
CA ALA A 20 14.93 14.63 -45.66
C ALA A 20 14.48 13.37 -46.43
N GLU A 21 15.22 12.27 -46.34
CA GLU A 21 14.85 10.98 -46.95
C GLU A 21 13.89 10.16 -46.07
N LYS A 22 13.80 10.44 -44.77
CA LYS A 22 13.05 9.64 -43.82
C LYS A 22 11.61 10.12 -43.60
N ILE A 23 11.34 11.40 -43.89
CA ILE A 23 10.02 12.03 -43.71
C ILE A 23 9.63 12.72 -45.01
N GLU A 24 8.58 12.23 -45.66
CA GLU A 24 8.00 12.82 -46.87
C GLU A 24 6.61 13.39 -46.55
N ILE A 25 6.32 14.61 -47.00
CA ILE A 25 4.98 15.20 -46.90
C ILE A 25 4.25 14.86 -48.20
N LEU A 26 3.14 14.11 -48.09
CA LEU A 26 2.39 13.58 -49.25
C LEU A 26 1.69 14.66 -50.07
N ASP A 27 1.22 15.73 -49.41
CA ASP A 27 0.52 16.85 -50.06
C ASP A 27 1.09 18.20 -49.58
N PRO A 28 2.23 18.63 -50.13
CA PRO A 28 2.87 19.89 -49.74
C PRO A 28 2.06 21.12 -50.17
N ASP A 29 1.28 21.02 -51.25
CA ASP A 29 0.45 22.12 -51.74
C ASP A 29 -0.83 22.25 -50.91
N GLY A 30 -1.42 21.13 -50.47
CA GLY A 30 -2.53 21.08 -49.52
C GLY A 30 -2.16 21.64 -48.14
N TYR A 31 -0.96 21.33 -47.63
CA TYR A 31 -0.47 21.89 -46.36
C TYR A 31 -0.23 23.41 -46.42
N LYS A 32 0.17 23.94 -47.58
CA LYS A 32 0.31 25.38 -47.79
C LYS A 32 -1.04 26.10 -47.85
N ALA A 33 -2.08 25.43 -48.34
CA ALA A 33 -3.43 25.96 -48.39
C ALA A 33 -4.13 25.88 -47.02
N ASP A 34 -3.93 24.78 -46.27
CA ASP A 34 -4.53 24.55 -44.96
C ASP A 34 -3.50 23.91 -44.00
N GLN A 35 -3.02 24.71 -43.04
CA GLN A 35 -2.03 24.27 -42.04
C GLN A 35 -2.63 23.35 -40.96
N THR A 36 -3.94 23.16 -40.95
CA THR A 36 -4.63 22.34 -39.94
C THR A 36 -4.55 20.84 -40.22
N MET A 37 -4.25 20.45 -41.46
CA MET A 37 -4.14 19.05 -41.90
C MET A 37 -2.74 18.74 -42.42
N LEU A 38 -2.16 17.66 -41.90
CA LEU A 38 -0.84 17.18 -42.34
C LEU A 38 -0.87 15.66 -42.51
N THR A 39 -0.39 15.19 -43.65
CA THR A 39 -0.15 13.76 -43.91
C THR A 39 1.32 13.56 -44.24
N ILE A 40 2.00 12.77 -43.41
CA ILE A 40 3.42 12.43 -43.57
C ILE A 40 3.59 10.94 -43.83
N VAL A 41 4.60 10.60 -44.62
CA VAL A 41 5.14 9.26 -44.79
C VAL A 41 6.44 9.18 -43.99
N LEU A 42 6.53 8.24 -43.06
CA LEU A 42 7.77 7.90 -42.39
C LEU A 42 8.31 6.61 -43.00
N HIS A 43 9.52 6.67 -43.54
CA HIS A 43 10.22 5.52 -44.11
C HIS A 43 11.04 4.78 -43.06
N GLU A 44 11.19 3.47 -43.25
CA GLU A 44 11.93 2.55 -42.36
C GLU A 44 11.41 2.52 -40.93
N GLU A 45 10.10 2.65 -40.75
CA GLU A 45 9.44 2.70 -39.45
C GLU A 45 8.23 1.78 -39.41
N ASP A 46 7.86 1.31 -38.22
CA ASP A 46 6.83 0.30 -38.00
C ASP A 46 5.69 0.77 -37.05
N HIS A 47 4.84 -0.18 -36.65
CA HIS A 47 3.77 0.07 -35.68
C HIS A 47 4.28 0.61 -34.33
N THR A 48 5.54 0.37 -33.96
CA THR A 48 6.09 0.73 -32.65
C THR A 48 6.14 2.25 -32.50
N ILE A 49 6.76 2.94 -33.46
CA ILE A 49 6.80 4.41 -33.44
C ILE A 49 5.44 5.00 -33.83
N GLY A 50 4.73 4.39 -34.79
CA GLY A 50 3.44 4.88 -35.25
C GLY A 50 2.39 4.90 -34.14
N ASN A 51 2.29 3.84 -33.35
CA ASN A 51 1.37 3.75 -32.23
C ASN A 51 1.77 4.66 -31.07
N ALA A 52 3.07 4.76 -30.77
CA ALA A 52 3.57 5.63 -29.71
C ALA A 52 3.29 7.11 -30.03
N LEU A 53 3.64 7.55 -31.25
CA LEU A 53 3.45 8.91 -31.69
C LEU A 53 1.96 9.27 -31.81
N LYS A 54 1.13 8.37 -32.34
CA LYS A 54 -0.34 8.52 -32.36
C LYS A 54 -0.87 8.76 -30.95
N HIS A 55 -0.47 7.94 -29.98
CA HIS A 55 -0.97 8.04 -28.61
C HIS A 55 -0.59 9.37 -27.96
N ILE A 56 0.64 9.85 -28.16
CA ILE A 56 1.09 11.14 -27.64
C ILE A 56 0.29 12.28 -28.30
N ILE A 57 0.22 12.30 -29.63
CA ILE A 57 -0.45 13.38 -30.37
C ILE A 57 -1.96 13.42 -30.08
N CYS A 58 -2.63 12.27 -29.95
CA CYS A 58 -4.05 12.23 -29.56
C CYS A 58 -4.34 12.80 -28.16
N GLN A 59 -3.34 12.89 -27.27
CA GLN A 59 -3.51 13.46 -25.93
C GLN A 59 -3.20 14.96 -25.87
N MET A 60 -2.68 15.54 -26.96
CA MET A 60 -2.36 16.96 -27.02
C MET A 60 -3.63 17.81 -27.23
N PRO A 61 -3.73 18.99 -26.60
CA PRO A 61 -4.88 19.89 -26.81
C PRO A 61 -4.88 20.45 -28.24
N GLY A 62 -6.06 20.52 -28.86
CA GLY A 62 -6.24 21.07 -30.21
C GLY A 62 -6.05 20.06 -31.35
N VAL A 63 -5.95 18.77 -31.06
CA VAL A 63 -5.94 17.69 -32.06
C VAL A 63 -7.35 17.08 -32.18
N GLU A 64 -7.95 17.16 -33.36
CA GLU A 64 -9.26 16.53 -33.64
C GLU A 64 -9.09 15.06 -34.03
N PHE A 65 -8.03 14.74 -34.79
CA PHE A 65 -7.78 13.39 -35.26
C PHE A 65 -6.29 13.14 -35.46
N CYS A 66 -5.81 12.00 -34.97
CA CYS A 66 -4.50 11.47 -35.33
C CYS A 66 -4.63 9.96 -35.57
N GLY A 67 -4.15 9.51 -36.72
CA GLY A 67 -4.14 8.11 -37.10
C GLY A 67 -2.91 7.76 -37.90
N TYR A 68 -2.48 6.50 -37.81
CA TYR A 68 -1.45 5.97 -38.68
C TYR A 68 -1.97 4.74 -39.42
N ASN A 69 -1.47 4.51 -40.62
CA ASN A 69 -1.77 3.35 -41.44
C ASN A 69 -0.50 2.80 -42.07
N ILE A 70 -0.44 1.47 -42.24
CA ILE A 70 0.63 0.80 -42.99
C ILE A 70 0.07 0.46 -44.37
N PRO A 71 0.60 1.04 -45.46
CA PRO A 71 0.08 0.80 -46.81
C PRO A 71 0.23 -0.67 -47.22
N HIS A 72 1.34 -1.30 -46.82
CA HIS A 72 1.57 -2.72 -47.05
C HIS A 72 2.50 -3.31 -45.97
N PRO A 73 2.20 -4.48 -45.36
CA PRO A 73 3.03 -5.06 -44.28
C PRO A 73 4.46 -5.46 -44.67
N LEU A 74 4.76 -5.55 -45.97
CA LEU A 74 6.10 -5.87 -46.50
C LEU A 74 6.94 -4.63 -46.81
N GLU A 75 6.35 -3.44 -46.70
CA GLU A 75 7.06 -2.17 -46.86
C GLU A 75 7.17 -1.51 -45.49
N ASP A 76 8.40 -1.25 -45.05
CA ASP A 76 8.67 -0.55 -43.80
C ASP A 76 8.40 0.95 -43.99
N LYS A 77 7.13 1.31 -44.14
CA LYS A 77 6.66 2.70 -44.29
C LYS A 77 5.35 2.87 -43.56
N ILE A 78 5.20 3.97 -42.82
CA ILE A 78 3.94 4.31 -42.16
C ILE A 78 3.44 5.68 -42.62
N LEU A 79 2.13 5.78 -42.81
CA LEU A 79 1.41 6.99 -43.17
C LEU A 79 0.76 7.55 -41.91
N ILE A 80 1.15 8.74 -41.47
CA ILE A 80 0.54 9.41 -40.32
C ILE A 80 -0.26 10.60 -40.81
N ARG A 81 -1.53 10.66 -40.40
CA ARG A 81 -2.43 11.77 -40.68
C ARG A 81 -2.83 12.46 -39.39
N ILE A 82 -2.62 13.76 -39.35
CA ILE A 82 -2.94 14.65 -38.22
C ILE A 82 -3.93 15.71 -38.70
N GLN A 83 -4.99 15.92 -37.94
CA GLN A 83 -5.96 17.00 -38.13
C GLN A 83 -6.12 17.75 -36.81
N THR A 84 -6.08 19.06 -36.89
CA THR A 84 -6.06 19.97 -35.74
C THR A 84 -7.21 20.97 -35.82
N GLU A 85 -7.60 21.51 -34.67
CA GLU A 85 -8.62 22.56 -34.59
C GLU A 85 -8.10 23.87 -35.21
N LYS A 86 -9.02 24.73 -35.64
CA LYS A 86 -8.69 26.04 -36.22
C LYS A 86 -7.90 26.90 -35.22
N GLY A 87 -6.64 27.19 -35.57
CA GLY A 87 -5.72 28.00 -34.75
C GLY A 87 -4.46 27.27 -34.30
N TYR A 88 -4.41 25.95 -34.47
CA TYR A 88 -3.20 25.14 -34.26
C TYR A 88 -2.60 24.71 -35.60
N SER A 89 -1.26 24.65 -35.66
CA SER A 89 -0.53 24.14 -36.83
C SER A 89 -0.21 22.66 -36.62
N ALA A 90 -0.59 21.81 -37.59
CA ALA A 90 -0.33 20.37 -37.50
C ALA A 90 1.17 20.04 -37.47
N GLY A 91 2.02 20.86 -38.12
CA GLY A 91 3.47 20.70 -38.08
C GLY A 91 4.08 20.96 -36.69
N ASP A 92 3.58 21.97 -35.98
CA ASP A 92 4.07 22.29 -34.63
C ASP A 92 3.69 21.19 -33.62
N ILE A 93 2.50 20.61 -33.77
CA ILE A 93 2.05 19.49 -32.95
C ILE A 93 2.91 18.25 -33.20
N LEU A 94 3.24 17.96 -34.46
CA LEU A 94 4.14 16.85 -34.80
C LEU A 94 5.52 17.02 -34.15
N CYS A 95 6.13 18.21 -34.26
CA CYS A 95 7.42 18.49 -33.62
C CYS A 95 7.37 18.30 -32.11
N ARG A 96 6.34 18.84 -31.44
CA ARG A 96 6.14 18.64 -29.99
C ARG A 96 5.93 17.17 -29.63
N GLY A 97 5.15 16.44 -30.42
CA GLY A 97 4.94 15.00 -30.21
C GLY A 97 6.23 14.19 -30.31
N LEU A 98 7.16 14.57 -31.20
CA LEU A 98 8.49 13.97 -31.31
C LEU A 98 9.41 14.33 -30.14
N GLU A 99 9.37 15.58 -29.66
CA GLU A 99 10.10 16.01 -28.46
C GLU A 99 9.64 15.26 -27.20
N ASP A 100 8.32 15.11 -27.03
CA ASP A 100 7.73 14.35 -25.93
C ASP A 100 8.11 12.87 -26.00
N LEU A 101 8.08 12.27 -27.19
CA LEU A 101 8.49 10.88 -27.41
C LEU A 101 9.96 10.67 -27.03
N HIS A 102 10.85 11.58 -27.42
CA HIS A 102 12.27 11.54 -27.06
C HIS A 102 12.46 11.64 -25.53
N THR A 103 11.71 12.53 -24.88
CA THR A 103 11.72 12.68 -23.42
C THR A 103 11.24 11.42 -22.71
N MET A 104 10.16 10.80 -23.19
CA MET A 104 9.66 9.52 -22.66
C MET A 104 10.69 8.40 -22.81
N GLN A 105 11.41 8.34 -23.92
CA GLN A 105 12.46 7.35 -24.13
C GLN A 105 13.64 7.55 -23.17
N ALA A 106 14.07 8.79 -22.94
CA ALA A 106 15.09 9.13 -21.96
C ALA A 106 14.67 8.72 -20.54
N PHE A 107 13.42 9.00 -20.16
CA PHE A 107 12.86 8.59 -18.88
C PHE A 107 12.82 7.06 -18.69
N ARG A 108 12.50 6.31 -19.76
CA ARG A 108 12.55 4.84 -19.72
C ARG A 108 13.97 4.32 -19.48
N ILE A 109 14.99 4.95 -20.05
CA ILE A 109 16.39 4.59 -19.81
C ILE A 109 16.76 4.87 -18.36
N SER A 110 16.40 6.05 -17.82
CA SER A 110 16.69 6.39 -16.43
C SER A 110 16.00 5.45 -15.43
N ILE A 111 14.76 5.03 -15.69
CA ILE A 111 14.07 4.04 -14.85
C ILE A 111 14.83 2.71 -14.86
N LYS A 112 15.25 2.24 -16.04
CA LYS A 112 16.01 1.00 -16.15
C LYS A 112 17.32 1.08 -15.35
N GLU A 113 18.05 2.18 -15.48
CA GLU A 113 19.27 2.41 -14.69
C GLU A 113 19.01 2.47 -13.18
N TYR A 114 17.91 3.11 -12.77
CA TYR A 114 17.52 3.14 -11.37
C TYR A 114 17.29 1.73 -10.81
N PHE A 115 16.53 0.90 -11.54
CA PHE A 115 16.28 -0.47 -11.10
C PHE A 115 17.53 -1.35 -11.10
N THR A 116 18.44 -1.18 -12.06
CA THR A 116 19.71 -1.93 -12.05
C THR A 116 20.61 -1.51 -10.89
N ARG A 117 20.68 -0.21 -10.57
CA ARG A 117 21.40 0.29 -9.39
C ARG A 117 20.76 -0.22 -8.09
N LEU A 118 19.44 -0.14 -7.97
CA LEU A 118 18.72 -0.64 -6.79
C LEU A 118 18.98 -2.15 -6.56
N ALA A 119 18.95 -2.95 -7.63
CA ALA A 119 19.26 -4.37 -7.54
C ALA A 119 20.72 -4.62 -7.13
N TYR A 120 21.65 -3.82 -7.63
CA TYR A 120 23.06 -3.90 -7.25
C TYR A 120 23.25 -3.59 -5.75
N ASP A 121 22.68 -2.48 -5.27
CA ASP A 121 22.81 -2.04 -3.87
C ASP A 121 22.17 -3.03 -2.88
N TYR A 122 21.01 -3.59 -3.24
CA TYR A 122 20.37 -4.62 -2.43
C TYR A 122 21.19 -5.91 -2.41
N SER A 123 21.76 -6.32 -3.54
CA SER A 123 22.64 -7.49 -3.60
C SER A 123 23.92 -7.31 -2.77
N GLY A 124 24.45 -6.08 -2.71
CA GLY A 124 25.55 -5.70 -1.83
C GLY A 124 25.16 -5.81 -0.35
N SER A 125 24.01 -5.24 0.02
CA SER A 125 23.48 -5.29 1.38
C SER A 125 23.30 -6.73 1.89
N VAL A 126 22.85 -7.66 1.03
CA VAL A 126 22.74 -9.08 1.39
C VAL A 126 24.11 -9.74 1.63
N LYS A 127 25.13 -9.38 0.83
CA LYS A 127 26.49 -9.87 1.05
C LYS A 127 27.06 -9.33 2.36
N ASP A 128 26.84 -8.05 2.65
CA ASP A 128 27.29 -7.41 3.89
C ASP A 128 26.60 -8.04 5.11
N LEU A 129 25.29 -8.29 5.04
CA LEU A 129 24.57 -9.03 6.08
C LEU A 129 25.15 -10.44 6.30
N ALA A 130 25.51 -11.16 5.24
CA ALA A 130 26.11 -12.49 5.37
C ALA A 130 27.50 -12.43 6.04
N LEU A 131 28.29 -11.41 5.74
CA LEU A 131 29.58 -11.16 6.41
C LEU A 131 29.36 -10.79 7.89
N ASP A 132 28.41 -9.91 8.19
CA ASP A 132 28.08 -9.51 9.57
C ASP A 132 27.62 -10.69 10.44
N VAL A 133 26.78 -11.56 9.89
CA VAL A 133 26.33 -12.78 10.58
C VAL A 133 27.51 -13.70 10.88
N ARG A 134 28.48 -13.80 9.97
CA ARG A 134 29.69 -14.61 10.14
C ARG A 134 30.64 -13.99 11.18
N GLU A 135 30.80 -12.68 11.19
CA GLU A 135 31.66 -11.98 12.16
C GLU A 135 31.09 -12.01 13.57
N LYS A 136 29.78 -11.82 13.73
CA LYS A 136 29.10 -11.67 15.03
C LYS A 136 27.85 -12.55 15.12
N PRO A 137 28.02 -13.87 15.26
CA PRO A 137 26.89 -14.82 15.27
C PRO A 137 25.95 -14.59 16.45
N PHE A 138 26.48 -14.38 17.66
CA PHE A 138 25.65 -14.22 18.86
C PHE A 138 24.76 -12.97 18.83
N LYS A 139 25.28 -11.83 18.34
CA LYS A 139 24.49 -10.59 18.23
C LYS A 139 23.39 -10.75 17.18
N SER A 140 23.70 -11.35 16.04
CA SER A 140 22.74 -11.60 14.96
C SER A 140 21.63 -12.56 15.41
N ILE A 141 21.99 -13.66 16.09
CA ILE A 141 21.02 -14.59 16.67
C ILE A 141 20.10 -13.88 17.66
N ALA A 142 20.64 -13.04 18.55
CA ALA A 142 19.83 -12.29 19.50
C ALA A 142 18.83 -11.36 18.80
N SER A 143 19.27 -10.62 17.77
CA SER A 143 18.41 -9.72 17.00
C SER A 143 17.33 -10.47 16.20
N VAL A 144 17.69 -11.55 15.51
CA VAL A 144 16.73 -12.38 14.75
C VAL A 144 15.73 -13.05 15.69
N SER A 145 16.20 -13.58 16.82
CA SER A 145 15.34 -14.16 17.85
C SER A 145 14.35 -13.14 18.40
N LEU A 146 14.80 -11.91 18.65
CA LEU A 146 13.93 -10.81 19.08
C LEU A 146 12.85 -10.48 18.04
N ILE A 147 13.23 -10.29 16.77
CA ILE A 147 12.28 -9.99 15.69
C ILE A 147 11.27 -11.13 15.52
N PHE A 148 11.76 -12.37 15.54
CA PHE A 148 10.91 -13.56 15.45
C PHE A 148 9.95 -13.65 16.63
N GLY A 149 10.43 -13.45 17.86
CA GLY A 149 9.62 -13.47 19.07
C GLY A 149 8.54 -12.38 19.07
N LEU A 150 8.88 -11.15 18.66
CA LEU A 150 7.93 -10.05 18.51
C LEU A 150 6.89 -10.35 17.43
N THR A 151 7.32 -10.89 16.27
CA THR A 151 6.40 -11.27 15.19
C THR A 151 5.45 -12.38 15.64
N PHE A 152 5.98 -13.38 16.35
CA PHE A 152 5.18 -14.47 16.92
C PHE A 152 4.16 -13.95 17.95
N ALA A 153 4.59 -13.09 18.86
CA ALA A 153 3.72 -12.49 19.86
C ALA A 153 2.62 -11.62 19.22
N TYR A 154 2.95 -10.85 18.18
CA TYR A 154 1.97 -10.06 17.42
C TYR A 154 0.91 -10.96 16.77
N HIS A 155 1.35 -12.05 16.13
CA HIS A 155 0.43 -12.97 15.45
C HIS A 155 -0.42 -13.81 16.41
N LYS A 156 0.09 -14.09 17.62
CA LYS A 156 -0.59 -14.83 18.67
C LYS A 156 -1.21 -13.95 19.75
N ASN A 157 -1.33 -12.65 19.51
CA ASN A 157 -1.94 -11.75 20.48
C ASN A 157 -3.45 -12.02 20.57
N PRO A 158 -4.00 -12.42 21.73
CA PRO A 158 -5.42 -12.77 21.84
C PRO A 158 -6.29 -11.55 21.60
N GLY A 159 -7.50 -11.76 21.06
CA GLY A 159 -8.50 -10.71 20.87
C GLY A 159 -9.70 -10.83 21.80
N GLU A 160 -10.57 -9.82 21.83
CA GLU A 160 -11.81 -9.83 22.64
C GLU A 160 -12.71 -11.03 22.32
N ARG A 161 -12.81 -11.43 21.05
CA ARG A 161 -13.61 -12.58 20.62
C ARG A 161 -13.08 -13.89 21.22
N GLU A 162 -11.77 -14.03 21.27
CA GLU A 162 -11.11 -15.23 21.80
C GLU A 162 -11.32 -15.34 23.31
N LEU A 163 -11.29 -14.22 24.05
CA LEU A 163 -11.68 -14.17 25.45
C LEU A 163 -13.11 -14.66 25.65
N ARG A 164 -14.06 -14.14 24.88
CA ARG A 164 -15.48 -14.49 24.99
C ARG A 164 -15.72 -15.98 24.70
N ASN A 165 -15.07 -16.52 23.68
CA ASN A 165 -15.13 -17.95 23.36
C ASN A 165 -14.55 -18.79 24.50
N LYS A 166 -13.38 -18.41 25.03
CA LYS A 166 -12.75 -19.13 26.13
C LYS A 166 -13.56 -19.09 27.41
N LEU A 167 -14.18 -17.96 27.73
CA LEU A 167 -15.11 -17.85 28.86
C LEU A 167 -16.33 -18.76 28.66
N ALA A 168 -16.84 -18.90 27.43
CA ALA A 168 -17.93 -19.83 27.14
C ALA A 168 -17.50 -21.30 27.35
N ASP A 169 -16.32 -21.67 26.85
CA ASP A 169 -15.76 -23.02 27.02
C ASP A 169 -15.54 -23.35 28.51
N LEU A 170 -14.99 -22.41 29.28
CA LEU A 170 -14.76 -22.58 30.71
C LEU A 170 -16.07 -22.68 31.49
N ARG A 171 -17.10 -21.90 31.14
CA ARG A 171 -18.45 -22.04 31.74
C ARG A 171 -19.04 -23.41 31.43
N GLN A 172 -18.91 -23.89 30.19
CA GLN A 172 -19.37 -25.23 29.83
C GLN A 172 -18.64 -26.30 30.65
N LYS A 173 -17.33 -26.16 30.86
CA LYS A 173 -16.54 -27.07 31.71
C LYS A 173 -17.07 -27.08 33.14
N MET A 174 -17.34 -25.92 33.73
CA MET A 174 -17.89 -25.81 35.10
C MET A 174 -19.28 -26.45 35.20
N VAL A 175 -20.16 -26.25 34.21
CA VAL A 175 -21.50 -26.90 34.22
C VAL A 175 -21.44 -28.43 34.28
N LEU A 176 -20.36 -29.05 33.76
CA LEU A 176 -20.18 -30.50 33.81
C LEU A 176 -19.74 -31.01 35.18
N ILE A 177 -19.16 -30.12 36.01
CA ILE A 177 -18.66 -30.46 37.33
C ILE A 177 -19.79 -30.24 38.35
N PRO A 178 -20.03 -31.19 39.28
CA PRO A 178 -20.98 -30.99 40.36
C PRO A 178 -20.60 -29.77 41.21
N VAL A 179 -21.60 -28.96 41.56
CA VAL A 179 -21.43 -27.73 42.35
C VAL A 179 -20.75 -27.98 43.72
N THR A 180 -20.84 -29.20 44.25
CA THR A 180 -20.20 -29.57 45.52
C THR A 180 -18.66 -29.60 45.44
N ILE A 181 -18.10 -29.96 44.28
CA ILE A 181 -16.63 -30.06 44.09
C ILE A 181 -16.07 -28.89 43.29
N HIS A 182 -16.86 -27.86 43.02
CA HIS A 182 -16.40 -26.65 42.34
C HIS A 182 -15.35 -25.91 43.16
N SER A 183 -14.30 -25.47 42.48
CA SER A 183 -13.37 -24.51 43.06
C SER A 183 -14.00 -23.12 43.14
N ARG A 184 -14.13 -22.57 44.36
CA ARG A 184 -14.63 -21.20 44.57
C ARG A 184 -13.79 -20.14 43.87
N LYS A 185 -12.49 -20.39 43.68
CA LYS A 185 -11.59 -19.50 42.92
C LYS A 185 -12.06 -19.36 41.47
N ALA A 186 -12.40 -20.47 40.82
CA ALA A 186 -12.88 -20.50 39.45
C ALA A 186 -14.27 -19.86 39.33
N ASP A 187 -15.17 -20.16 40.28
CA ASP A 187 -16.52 -19.57 40.33
C ASP A 187 -16.47 -18.04 40.50
N ASN A 188 -15.73 -17.54 41.49
CA ASN A 188 -15.56 -16.11 41.72
C ASN A 188 -14.94 -15.40 40.51
N CYS A 189 -14.00 -16.07 39.82
CA CYS A 189 -13.39 -15.55 38.61
C CYS A 189 -14.44 -15.41 37.49
N LEU A 190 -15.22 -16.46 37.21
CA LEU A 190 -16.30 -16.41 36.22
C LEU A 190 -17.36 -15.37 36.57
N GLU A 191 -17.76 -15.31 37.84
CA GLU A 191 -18.74 -14.33 38.32
C GLU A 191 -18.23 -12.92 38.05
N LYS A 192 -16.98 -12.62 38.43
CA LYS A 192 -16.36 -11.31 38.19
C LYS A 192 -16.31 -10.98 36.70
N TYR A 193 -15.82 -11.89 35.85
CA TYR A 193 -15.79 -11.71 34.40
C TYR A 193 -17.20 -11.47 33.81
N THR A 194 -18.19 -12.23 34.27
CA THR A 194 -19.59 -12.14 33.83
C THR A 194 -20.19 -10.79 34.22
N LYS A 195 -19.97 -10.36 35.47
CA LYS A 195 -20.42 -9.07 35.98
C LYS A 195 -19.85 -7.92 35.16
N LEU A 196 -18.54 -7.89 34.95
CA LEU A 196 -17.87 -6.81 34.22
C LEU A 196 -18.30 -6.75 32.74
N LEU A 197 -18.50 -7.90 32.09
CA LEU A 197 -19.02 -7.96 30.72
C LEU A 197 -20.47 -7.49 30.64
N ASN A 198 -21.32 -7.90 31.58
CA ASN A 198 -22.74 -7.50 31.63
C ASN A 198 -22.88 -5.99 31.88
N GLU A 199 -22.07 -5.44 32.78
CA GLU A 199 -22.03 -4.01 33.09
C GLU A 199 -21.34 -3.17 31.99
N LYS A 200 -20.73 -3.81 30.98
CA LYS A 200 -19.88 -3.19 29.94
C LYS A 200 -18.76 -2.32 30.55
N ARG A 201 -18.16 -2.82 31.63
CA ARG A 201 -17.05 -2.19 32.36
C ARG A 201 -15.71 -2.89 32.11
N LEU A 202 -15.69 -3.94 31.30
CA LEU A 202 -14.47 -4.63 30.91
C LEU A 202 -13.95 -4.07 29.58
N ASP A 203 -12.82 -3.39 29.64
CA ASP A 203 -12.16 -2.82 28.49
C ASP A 203 -11.06 -3.71 27.96
N PHE A 204 -11.04 -3.87 26.64
CA PHE A 204 -10.01 -4.61 25.94
C PHE A 204 -9.00 -3.65 25.31
N VAL A 205 -7.84 -3.50 25.95
CA VAL A 205 -6.75 -2.65 25.46
C VAL A 205 -5.74 -3.53 24.73
N ASN A 206 -5.80 -3.52 23.40
CA ASN A 206 -4.88 -4.30 22.58
C ASN A 206 -3.58 -3.54 22.30
N PHE A 207 -2.45 -4.05 22.78
CA PHE A 207 -1.12 -3.60 22.35
C PHE A 207 -0.63 -4.45 21.19
N TRP A 208 0.54 -4.18 20.64
CA TRP A 208 1.04 -4.92 19.48
C TRP A 208 1.37 -6.38 19.84
N PHE A 209 1.89 -6.65 21.04
CA PHE A 209 2.42 -7.97 21.42
C PHE A 209 1.67 -8.64 22.58
N PHE A 210 0.75 -7.93 23.22
CA PHE A 210 -0.05 -8.41 24.34
C PHE A 210 -1.34 -7.61 24.40
N ALA A 211 -2.31 -8.12 25.16
CA ALA A 211 -3.56 -7.45 25.43
C ALA A 211 -3.71 -7.26 26.94
N LEU A 212 -4.29 -6.14 27.34
CA LEU A 212 -4.69 -5.90 28.73
C LEU A 212 -6.20 -5.85 28.83
N LEU A 213 -6.71 -6.49 29.88
CA LEU A 213 -8.08 -6.38 30.33
C LEU A 213 -8.12 -5.38 31.47
N VAL A 214 -8.80 -4.27 31.28
CA VAL A 214 -8.86 -3.17 32.25
C VAL A 214 -10.28 -3.04 32.77
N GLU A 215 -10.42 -2.98 34.09
CA GLU A 215 -11.69 -2.73 34.76
C GLU A 215 -11.96 -1.21 34.79
N ARG A 216 -13.11 -0.77 34.26
CA ARG A 216 -13.58 0.61 34.41
C ARG A 216 -14.44 0.75 35.65
N ASP A 217 -14.38 1.90 36.31
CA ASP A 217 -15.26 2.20 37.45
C ASP A 217 -16.73 2.38 37.00
N TYR A 218 -16.94 2.94 35.81
CA TYR A 218 -18.28 3.19 35.24
C TYR A 218 -18.41 2.68 33.80
N ASN A 219 -19.64 2.35 33.41
CA ASN A 219 -19.96 2.03 32.02
C ASN A 219 -19.73 3.27 31.13
N PRO A 220 -19.13 3.15 29.93
CA PRO A 220 -18.88 4.29 29.04
C PRO A 220 -20.16 5.04 28.62
N ASN A 221 -21.33 4.40 28.69
CA ASN A 221 -22.62 5.03 28.40
C ASN A 221 -23.27 5.69 29.63
N CYS A 222 -22.65 5.62 30.81
CA CYS A 222 -23.15 6.26 32.02
C CYS A 222 -22.81 7.75 32.00
N ASN A 223 -23.84 8.61 32.04
CA ASN A 223 -23.68 10.07 32.02
C ASN A 223 -23.89 10.70 33.41
N SER A 224 -23.54 9.99 34.49
CA SER A 224 -23.63 10.53 35.83
C SER A 224 -22.55 11.60 36.06
N ASN A 225 -22.84 12.57 36.93
CA ASN A 225 -21.87 13.62 37.28
C ASN A 225 -20.59 13.01 37.88
N GLU A 226 -20.72 11.94 38.66
CA GLU A 226 -19.61 11.20 39.25
C GLU A 226 -18.72 10.54 38.19
N ALA A 227 -19.31 9.97 37.13
CA ALA A 227 -18.56 9.38 36.03
C ALA A 227 -17.83 10.42 35.17
N ASN A 228 -18.37 11.65 35.10
CA ASN A 228 -17.80 12.75 34.33
C ASN A 228 -16.90 13.69 35.14
N ASP A 229 -16.71 13.44 36.44
CA ASP A 229 -15.94 14.32 37.29
C ASP A 229 -14.46 14.32 36.90
N ARG A 230 -13.96 15.51 36.55
CA ARG A 230 -12.57 15.70 36.13
C ARG A 230 -11.59 15.69 37.29
N ILE A 231 -12.04 15.97 38.51
CA ILE A 231 -11.17 16.07 39.68
C ILE A 231 -10.81 14.67 40.20
N THR A 232 -11.81 13.78 40.25
CA THR A 232 -11.62 12.38 40.67
C THR A 232 -10.88 11.55 39.61
N ARG A 233 -10.97 11.94 38.33
CA ARG A 233 -10.33 11.23 37.23
C ARG A 233 -8.81 11.31 37.31
N GLN A 234 -8.18 10.15 37.49
CA GLN A 234 -6.72 10.05 37.55
C GLN A 234 -6.10 10.10 36.15
N TRP A 235 -4.77 10.16 36.12
CA TRP A 235 -4.03 10.11 34.88
C TRP A 235 -4.22 8.73 34.20
N PRO A 236 -4.55 8.65 32.89
CA PRO A 236 -4.95 7.40 32.23
C PRO A 236 -3.96 6.25 32.36
N TRP A 237 -2.66 6.53 32.44
CA TRP A 237 -1.65 5.49 32.64
C TRP A 237 -1.69 4.87 34.04
N ILE A 238 -1.97 5.67 35.08
CA ILE A 238 -2.08 5.18 36.45
C ILE A 238 -3.36 4.34 36.59
N GLU A 239 -4.46 4.81 36.00
CA GLU A 239 -5.73 4.10 35.97
C GLU A 239 -5.61 2.75 35.23
N LEU A 240 -4.93 2.73 34.09
CA LEU A 240 -4.71 1.52 33.31
C LEU A 240 -3.94 0.45 34.07
N TRP A 241 -2.85 0.81 34.77
CA TRP A 241 -2.05 -0.17 35.52
C TRP A 241 -2.71 -0.58 36.84
N ARG A 242 -3.41 0.34 37.52
CA ARG A 242 -4.11 0.03 38.78
C ARG A 242 -5.32 -0.86 38.55
N ASN A 243 -6.06 -0.61 37.48
CA ASN A 243 -7.28 -1.34 37.16
C ASN A 243 -7.04 -2.49 36.17
N CYS A 244 -5.78 -2.81 35.87
CA CYS A 244 -5.44 -3.97 35.06
C CYS A 244 -5.89 -5.23 35.79
N PHE A 245 -6.85 -5.93 35.19
CA PHE A 245 -7.46 -7.12 35.74
C PHE A 245 -6.76 -8.39 35.25
N ASP A 246 -6.49 -8.50 33.94
CA ASP A 246 -5.83 -9.67 33.36
C ASP A 246 -4.92 -9.29 32.18
N PHE A 247 -3.91 -10.12 31.95
CA PHE A 247 -2.89 -9.99 30.93
C PHE A 247 -3.02 -11.10 29.89
N GLY A 248 -3.24 -10.70 28.64
CA GLY A 248 -3.32 -11.58 27.47
C GLY A 248 -1.99 -11.66 26.73
N ILE A 249 -1.42 -12.84 26.61
CA ILE A 249 -0.21 -13.09 25.81
C ILE A 249 -0.28 -14.45 25.12
N CYS A 250 0.19 -14.52 23.88
CA CYS A 250 0.29 -15.77 23.11
C CYS A 250 -1.00 -16.64 23.11
N GLY A 251 -2.17 -16.02 22.95
CA GLY A 251 -3.48 -16.69 22.89
C GLY A 251 -4.05 -17.08 24.26
N ARG A 252 -3.45 -16.63 25.35
CA ARG A 252 -3.80 -17.03 26.72
C ARG A 252 -4.01 -15.82 27.61
N PHE A 253 -5.00 -15.91 28.49
CA PHE A 253 -5.27 -14.92 29.53
C PHE A 253 -4.78 -15.51 30.85
N TRP A 254 -3.78 -14.86 31.45
CA TRP A 254 -2.97 -15.45 32.50
C TRP A 254 -3.74 -15.67 33.80
N MET A 255 -4.47 -14.67 34.28
CA MET A 255 -5.27 -14.76 35.50
C MET A 255 -6.44 -15.72 35.32
N LEU A 256 -7.12 -15.67 34.17
CA LEU A 256 -8.21 -16.57 33.82
C LEU A 256 -7.73 -18.03 33.83
N GLU A 257 -6.67 -18.39 33.10
CA GLU A 257 -6.17 -19.77 33.10
C GLU A 257 -5.70 -20.25 34.48
N ASN A 258 -4.98 -19.40 35.20
CA ASN A 258 -4.47 -19.74 36.54
C ASN A 258 -5.59 -19.96 37.58
N SER A 259 -6.77 -19.39 37.35
CA SER A 259 -7.94 -19.61 38.21
C SER A 259 -8.62 -20.96 37.95
N PHE A 260 -8.31 -21.61 36.83
CA PHE A 260 -8.98 -22.81 36.33
C PHE A 260 -8.10 -24.07 36.28
N ASN A 261 -6.87 -23.98 36.79
CA ASN A 261 -5.94 -25.12 36.80
C ASN A 261 -6.51 -26.31 37.60
N ASP A 262 -7.15 -26.02 38.75
CA ASP A 262 -7.73 -26.99 39.69
C ASP A 262 -9.22 -26.68 39.93
N CYS A 263 -10.01 -26.62 38.85
CA CYS A 263 -11.41 -26.20 38.92
C CYS A 263 -12.35 -27.24 39.57
N ASP A 264 -11.91 -28.49 39.70
CA ASP A 264 -12.60 -29.65 40.26
C ASP A 264 -12.20 -29.98 41.71
N ILE A 265 -11.40 -29.13 42.35
CA ILE A 265 -10.95 -29.29 43.74
C ILE A 265 -11.54 -28.16 44.59
N CYS A 266 -12.37 -28.52 45.57
CA CYS A 266 -12.88 -27.60 46.59
C CYS A 266 -11.94 -27.61 47.82
N GLU A 267 -10.98 -26.68 47.87
CA GLU A 267 -9.98 -26.60 48.95
C GLU A 267 -10.60 -26.42 50.35
N GLU A 268 -11.80 -25.84 50.44
CA GLU A 268 -12.48 -25.60 51.72
C GLU A 268 -13.03 -26.86 52.39
N GLU A 269 -13.21 -27.96 51.66
CA GLU A 269 -13.61 -29.23 52.27
C GLU A 269 -12.46 -29.88 53.08
N PHE A 270 -11.22 -29.40 52.88
CA PHE A 270 -10.02 -29.96 53.50
C PHE A 270 -9.49 -29.15 54.70
N LEU A 271 -10.17 -28.05 55.08
CA LEU A 271 -9.81 -27.14 56.18
C LEU A 271 -10.80 -27.26 57.35
#